data_AF-A0A347WD56-F1
#
_entry.id   AF-A0A347WD56-F1
#
_cell.length_a   1.000
_cell.length_b   1.000
_cell.length_c   1.000
_cell.angle_alpha   90.00
_cell.angle_beta   90.00
_cell.angle_gamma   90.00
#
_symmetry.space_group_name_H-M   'P 1'
#
loop_
_entity.id
_entity.type
_entity.pdbx_description
1 polymer ?
#
loop_
_entity_poly.entity_id
_entity_poly.type
_entity_poly.pdbx_seq_one_letter_code
_entity_poly.pdbx_strand_id
1 'polypeptide(L)' 'MTDTGMDDEGPRPEFNPEPHAYDRRVRAIPMGEQTIAESLRMLARSWAVLNPNATIEERQHLAALVATEIAGR' A
#
# COMPACT_ATOMS: atom_id res chain seq x y z
N MET A 1 44.84 -46.18 -3.64
CA MET A 1 45.16 -45.10 -2.70
C MET A 1 44.86 -43.81 -3.43
N THR A 2 43.68 -43.25 -3.20
CA THR A 2 43.31 -41.90 -3.65
C THR A 2 42.43 -41.34 -2.55
N ASP A 3 43.09 -40.55 -1.72
CA ASP A 3 42.53 -39.69 -0.70
C ASP A 3 42.13 -38.40 -1.43
N THR A 4 40.84 -38.05 -1.42
CA THR A 4 40.36 -36.78 -1.97
C THR A 4 39.55 -36.08 -0.90
N GLY A 5 40.31 -35.43 -0.01
CA GLY A 5 40.07 -34.08 0.48
C GLY A 5 38.62 -33.72 0.78
N MET A 6 38.27 -33.81 2.05
CA MET A 6 37.32 -32.88 2.63
C MET A 6 37.83 -31.44 2.50
N ASP A 7 36.88 -30.52 2.53
CA ASP A 7 37.01 -29.11 2.90
C ASP A 7 37.48 -28.13 1.83
N ASP A 8 36.54 -27.73 0.97
CA ASP A 8 36.53 -26.34 0.46
C ASP A 8 35.08 -25.84 0.31
N GLU A 9 34.29 -25.93 1.38
CA GLU A 9 33.04 -25.19 1.47
C GLU A 9 33.36 -23.81 2.05
N GLY A 10 33.83 -22.91 1.19
CA GLY A 10 34.02 -21.50 1.53
C GLY A 10 32.78 -20.93 2.21
N PRO A 11 32.92 -19.90 3.08
CA PRO A 11 31.81 -19.41 3.89
C PRO A 11 30.63 -19.03 2.99
N ARG A 12 29.50 -19.72 3.19
CA ARG A 12 28.25 -19.40 2.50
C ARG A 12 27.94 -17.93 2.76
N PRO A 13 27.59 -17.13 1.73
CA PRO A 13 27.23 -15.73 1.92
C PRO A 13 26.14 -15.64 2.99
N GLU A 14 26.34 -14.78 3.99
CA GLU A 14 25.32 -14.53 4.99
C GLU A 14 24.07 -14.04 4.26
N PHE A 15 22.99 -14.82 4.34
CA PHE A 15 21.70 -14.43 3.80
C PHE A 15 21.23 -13.20 4.56
N ASN A 16 21.37 -12.03 3.93
CA ASN A 16 20.85 -10.76 4.42
C ASN A 16 19.57 -10.44 3.63
N PRO A 17 18.40 -10.97 4.02
CA PRO A 17 17.17 -10.67 3.31
C PRO A 17 16.87 -9.18 3.44
N GLU A 18 16.66 -8.51 2.30
CA GLU A 18 16.05 -7.19 2.35
C GLU A 18 14.73 -7.30 3.13
N PRO A 19 14.46 -6.38 4.07
CA PRO A 19 13.29 -6.49 4.93
C PRO A 19 12.00 -6.46 4.11
N HIS A 20 11.15 -7.48 4.26
CA HIS A 20 9.90 -7.56 3.49
C HIS A 20 8.91 -6.50 4.00
N ALA A 21 8.02 -6.00 3.14
CA ALA A 21 7.00 -5.01 3.52
C ALA A 21 6.04 -5.47 4.64
N TYR A 22 6.05 -6.76 5.00
CA TYR A 22 5.26 -7.35 6.09
C TYR A 22 6.10 -7.68 7.32
N ASP A 23 7.41 -7.41 7.31
CA ASP A 23 8.23 -7.56 8.50
C ASP A 23 7.73 -6.58 9.56
N ARG A 24 7.26 -7.15 10.67
CA ARG A 24 6.67 -6.43 11.81
C ARG A 24 7.59 -5.34 12.39
N ARG A 25 8.87 -5.37 12.03
CA ARG A 25 9.94 -4.44 12.43
C ARG A 25 10.14 -3.26 11.45
N VAL A 26 9.57 -3.30 10.24
CA VAL A 26 9.96 -2.41 9.13
C VAL A 26 8.99 -1.25 8.91
N ARG A 27 7.71 -1.42 9.25
CA ARG A 27 6.75 -0.32 9.31
C ARG A 27 5.58 -0.73 10.18
N ALA A 28 5.22 0.11 11.14
CA ALA A 28 3.88 0.03 11.71
C ALA A 28 2.89 0.35 10.59
N ILE A 29 2.32 -0.67 9.95
CA ILE A 29 1.12 -0.49 9.13
C ILE A 29 0.03 -0.20 10.17
N PRO A 30 -0.52 1.03 10.24
CA PRO A 30 -1.59 1.30 11.16
C PRO A 30 -2.78 0.45 10.73
N MET A 31 -3.07 -0.60 11.50
CA MET A 31 -4.28 -1.41 11.38
C MET A 31 -5.46 -0.65 12.01
N GLY A 32 -5.61 0.62 11.66
CA GLY A 32 -6.77 1.41 12.05
C GLY A 32 -7.94 1.01 11.17
N GLU A 33 -9.12 0.87 11.76
CA GLU A 33 -10.36 0.75 10.99
C GLU A 33 -10.48 1.97 10.07
N GLN A 34 -10.69 1.73 8.78
CA GLN A 34 -10.93 2.80 7.83
C GLN A 34 -12.22 3.52 8.20
N THR A 35 -12.12 4.83 8.42
CA THR A 35 -13.32 5.63 8.65
C THR A 35 -14.13 5.74 7.36
N ILE A 36 -15.46 5.87 7.49
CA ILE A 36 -16.34 6.12 6.34
C ILE A 36 -15.85 7.32 5.52
N ALA A 37 -15.38 8.38 6.19
CA ALA A 37 -14.83 9.55 5.53
C ALA A 37 -13.58 9.26 4.68
N GLU A 38 -12.70 8.37 5.13
CA GLU A 38 -11.52 7.95 4.35
C GLU A 38 -11.93 7.11 3.14
N SER A 39 -12.86 6.18 3.31
CA SER A 39 -13.41 5.36 2.23
C SER A 39 -14.06 6.22 1.14
N LEU A 40 -14.88 7.21 1.53
CA LEU A 40 -15.52 8.13 0.59
C LEU A 40 -14.50 8.99 -0.17
N ARG A 41 -13.48 9.50 0.52
CA ARG A 41 -12.39 10.26 -0.15
C ARG A 41 -11.60 9.39 -1.13
N MET A 42 -11.35 8.13 -0.77
CA MET A 42 -10.66 7.18 -1.63
C MET A 42 -11.48 6.87 -2.88
N LEU A 43 -12.79 6.62 -2.73
CA LEU A 43 -13.70 6.42 -3.85
C LEU A 43 -13.74 7.64 -4.78
N ALA A 44 -13.83 8.86 -4.23
CA ALA A 44 -13.82 10.08 -5.02
C ALA A 44 -12.52 10.25 -5.83
N ARG A 45 -11.37 9.89 -5.24
CA ARG A 45 -10.07 9.90 -5.93
C ARG A 45 -10.01 8.83 -7.03
N SER A 46 -10.45 7.61 -6.75
CA SER A 46 -10.50 6.54 -7.75
C SER A 46 -11.40 6.92 -8.93
N TRP A 47 -12.56 7.50 -8.64
CA TRP A 47 -13.44 8.02 -9.69
C TRP A 47 -12.76 9.11 -10.54
N ALA A 48 -12.03 10.03 -9.91
CA ALA A 48 -11.32 11.10 -10.62
C ALA A 48 -10.20 10.57 -11.55
N VAL A 49 -9.55 9.46 -11.18
CA VAL A 49 -8.55 8.77 -12.01
C VAL A 49 -9.23 8.07 -13.19
N LEU A 50 -10.37 7.42 -12.96
CA LEU A 50 -11.12 6.72 -14.00
C LEU A 50 -11.80 7.69 -14.99
N ASN A 51 -12.05 8.93 -14.57
CA ASN A 51 -12.70 9.97 -15.37
C ASN A 51 -11.78 11.18 -15.54
N PRO A 52 -10.67 11.07 -16.30
CA PRO A 52 -9.71 12.15 -16.46
C PRO A 52 -10.33 13.37 -17.16
N ASN A 53 -11.29 13.14 -18.05
CA ASN A 53 -11.96 14.19 -18.84
C ASN A 53 -13.22 14.75 -18.16
N ALA A 54 -13.52 14.34 -16.92
CA ALA A 54 -14.67 14.88 -16.19
C ALA A 54 -14.54 16.40 -16.03
N THR A 55 -15.64 17.10 -16.25
CA THR A 55 -15.68 18.57 -16.16
C THR A 55 -15.48 19.03 -14.72
N ILE A 56 -15.24 20.32 -14.56
CA ILE A 56 -15.12 20.93 -13.22
C ILE A 56 -16.44 20.79 -12.46
N GLU A 57 -17.59 20.97 -13.14
CA GLU A 57 -18.90 20.83 -12.52
C GLU A 57 -19.15 19.41 -12.00
N GLU A 58 -18.80 18.38 -12.77
CA GLU A 58 -18.96 16.98 -12.36
C GLU A 58 -18.08 16.66 -11.13
N ARG A 59 -16.84 17.17 -11.12
CA ARG A 59 -15.92 17.01 -9.98
C ARG A 59 -16.43 17.73 -8.74
N GLN A 60 -16.98 18.93 -8.90
CA GLN A 60 -17.58 19.70 -7.80
C GLN A 60 -18.84 19.03 -7.27
N HIS A 61 -19.68 18.48 -8.13
CA HIS A 61 -20.86 17.73 -7.74
C HIS A 61 -20.50 16.50 -6.90
N LEU A 62 -19.52 15.71 -7.34
CA LEU A 62 -19.03 14.57 -6.56
C LEU A 62 -18.43 15.00 -5.22
N ALA A 63 -17.67 16.10 -5.20
CA ALA A 63 -17.09 16.63 -3.96
C ALA A 63 -18.19 17.08 -2.98
N ALA A 64 -19.27 17.68 -3.48
CA ALA A 64 -20.42 18.07 -2.68
C ALA A 64 -21.13 16.85 -2.08
N LEU A 65 -21.36 15.79 -2.86
CA LEU A 65 -21.95 14.54 -2.37
C LEU A 65 -21.08 13.89 -1.29
N VAL A 66 -19.77 13.80 -1.50
CA VAL A 66 -18.86 13.26 -0.49
C VAL A 66 -18.87 14.10 0.79
N ALA A 67 -18.97 15.43 0.65
CA ALA A 67 -19.04 16.33 1.81
C ALA A 67 -20.36 16.20 2.58
N THR A 68 -21.50 16.01 1.92
CA THR A 68 -22.80 15.79 2.58
C THR A 68 -22.82 14.46 3.33
N GLU A 69 -22.34 13.39 2.70
CA GLU A 69 -22.23 12.07 3.33
C GLU A 69 -21.31 12.09 4.56
N ILE A 70 -20.15 12.77 4.47
CA ILE A 70 -19.25 12.96 5.62
C ILE A 70 -19.91 13.79 6.72
N ALA A 71 -20.78 14.75 6.37
CA ALA A 71 -21.52 15.55 7.32
C ALA A 71 -22.73 14.82 7.94
N GLY A 72 -23.04 13.60 7.49
CA GLY A 72 -24.17 12.80 7.98
C GLY A 72 -25.53 13.36 7.59
N ARG A 73 -25.65 13.96 6.40
CA ARG A 73 -26.87 14.59 5.88
C ARG A 73 -27.34 13.98 4.58
#